data_AF-A0A0M9VUU0-F1
#
_entry.id   AF-A0A0M9VUU0-F1
#
_cell.length_a   1.000
_cell.length_b   1.000
_cell.length_c   1.000
_cell.angle_alpha   90.00
_cell.angle_beta   90.00
_cell.angle_gamma   90.00
#
_symmetry.space_group_name_H-M   'P 1'
#
loop_
_entity.id
_entity.type
_entity.pdbx_description
1 polymer ?
#
loop_
_entity_poly.entity_id
_entity_poly.type
_entity_poly.pdbx_seq_one_letter_code
_entity_poly.pdbx_strand_id
1 'polypeptide(L)'
;MDYQNRAGSKFGGGGVASHSATNADRRERLRKLALETIDLDKDPYFFKNHVGSFECRLCLTVHQNDGSYLAHTQGKKHQTNLARRAAREQREGRQNIDPATGLPASVAASLSARRNVVKIGRPGYKITKIRDPATRQQGLLFQLQYPDATPDVSPKWQVMNAFSQTIEEPDRSFQYLVVAAEPYETVGFKIPARELDKREDRQFCFWDPDSKEFWIQVMFMTEREERFNAAPGLTARR
;
A
#
# COMPACT_ATOMS: atom_id res chain seq x y z
N MET A 1 46.04 -9.71 67.73
CA MET A 1 44.99 -10.18 66.81
C MET A 1 44.66 -9.02 65.89
N ASP A 2 44.96 -9.17 64.61
CA ASP A 2 44.88 -8.11 63.62
C ASP A 2 43.43 -7.96 63.13
N TYR A 3 42.82 -6.80 63.36
CA TYR A 3 41.39 -6.54 63.10
C TYR A 3 41.14 -5.82 61.75
N GLN A 4 42.19 -5.60 60.94
CA GLN A 4 42.10 -4.74 59.75
C GLN A 4 41.38 -5.35 58.54
N ASN A 5 41.16 -6.66 58.49
CA ASN A 5 40.54 -7.34 57.34
C ASN A 5 39.26 -8.11 57.70
N ARG A 6 38.45 -7.60 58.64
CA ARG A 6 37.12 -8.18 58.89
C ARG A 6 36.09 -7.39 58.08
N ALA A 7 35.68 -7.94 56.93
CA ALA A 7 34.51 -7.48 56.19
C ALA A 7 33.23 -7.76 56.99
N GLY A 8 33.03 -7.00 58.07
CA GLY A 8 31.89 -7.08 58.96
C GLY A 8 30.82 -6.10 58.50
N SER A 9 29.68 -6.62 58.06
CA SER A 9 28.47 -5.80 57.98
C SER A 9 28.11 -5.28 59.37
N LYS A 10 27.75 -4.00 59.48
CA LYS A 10 27.26 -3.42 60.74
C LYS A 10 26.08 -4.23 61.28
N PHE A 11 26.00 -4.40 62.59
CA PHE A 11 24.86 -5.02 63.26
C PHE A 11 23.56 -4.30 62.86
N GLY A 12 22.62 -5.02 62.23
CA GLY A 12 21.38 -4.46 61.68
C GLY A 12 21.44 -3.97 60.22
N GLY A 13 22.64 -3.85 59.63
CA GLY A 13 22.82 -3.64 58.19
C GLY A 13 23.01 -5.00 57.54
N GLY A 14 21.99 -5.53 56.85
CA GLY A 14 22.06 -6.81 56.15
C GLY A 14 23.40 -7.00 55.43
N GLY A 15 23.97 -8.20 55.54
CA GLY A 15 25.33 -8.54 55.11
C GLY A 15 25.74 -8.03 53.72
N VAL A 16 27.06 -7.97 53.46
CA VAL A 16 27.57 -7.69 52.11
C VAL A 16 26.99 -8.72 51.14
N ALA A 17 26.26 -8.26 50.12
CA ALA A 17 25.65 -9.13 49.12
C ALA A 17 26.70 -10.05 48.49
N SER A 18 26.37 -11.33 48.37
CA SER A 18 27.25 -12.31 47.71
C SER A 18 27.53 -11.87 46.26
N HIS A 19 28.68 -12.26 45.72
CA HIS A 19 29.03 -11.97 44.32
C HIS A 19 27.96 -12.44 43.33
N SER A 20 27.27 -13.54 43.63
CA SER A 20 26.13 -14.05 42.84
C SER A 20 24.92 -13.11 42.86
N ALA A 21 24.57 -12.55 44.02
CA ALA A 21 23.46 -11.62 44.18
C ALA A 21 23.72 -10.30 43.45
N THR A 22 24.93 -9.73 43.61
CA THR A 22 25.33 -8.49 42.93
C THR A 22 25.34 -8.65 41.40
N ASN A 23 25.73 -9.82 40.88
CA ASN A 23 25.70 -10.10 39.44
C ASN A 23 24.29 -10.36 38.90
N ALA A 24 23.37 -10.90 39.72
CA ALA A 24 21.97 -11.03 39.34
C ALA A 24 21.30 -9.65 39.23
N ASP A 25 21.48 -8.80 40.23
CA ASP A 25 20.97 -7.42 40.26
C ASP A 25 21.51 -6.59 39.09
N ARG A 26 22.82 -6.69 38.81
CA ARG A 26 23.43 -6.03 37.63
C ARG A 26 22.77 -6.47 36.32
N ARG A 27 22.50 -7.77 36.14
CA ARG A 27 21.85 -8.30 34.92
C ARG A 27 20.42 -7.81 34.80
N GLU A 28 19.67 -7.77 35.89
CA GLU A 28 18.29 -7.26 35.90
C GLU A 28 18.24 -5.76 35.58
N ARG A 29 19.17 -4.97 36.13
CA ARG A 29 19.27 -3.54 35.86
C ARG A 29 19.61 -3.25 34.40
N LEU A 30 20.57 -3.96 33.82
CA LEU A 30 20.92 -3.83 32.39
C LEU A 30 19.74 -4.21 31.48
N ARG A 31 18.97 -5.23 31.86
CA ARG A 31 17.74 -5.62 31.16
C ARG A 31 16.67 -4.52 31.19
N LYS A 32 16.44 -3.88 32.34
CA LYS A 32 15.51 -2.75 32.48
C LYS A 32 15.92 -1.56 31.59
N LEU A 33 17.20 -1.19 31.61
CA LEU A 33 17.73 -0.12 30.75
C LEU A 33 17.57 -0.43 29.25
N ALA A 34 17.74 -1.69 28.85
CA ALA A 34 17.55 -2.10 27.46
C ALA A 34 16.07 -2.07 27.02
N LEU A 35 15.14 -2.41 27.90
CA LEU A 35 13.69 -2.33 27.64
C LEU A 35 13.18 -0.88 27.55
N GLU A 36 13.83 0.06 28.25
CA GLU A 36 13.52 1.49 28.13
C GLU A 36 13.92 2.06 26.76
N THR A 37 14.94 1.48 26.12
CA THR A 37 15.46 1.95 24.83
C THR A 37 14.83 1.23 23.63
N ILE A 38 14.41 -0.03 23.80
CA ILE A 38 13.88 -0.86 22.73
C ILE A 38 12.49 -1.38 23.12
N ASP A 39 11.49 -0.90 22.39
CA ASP A 39 10.11 -1.37 22.48
C ASP A 39 9.95 -2.68 21.68
N LEU A 40 9.73 -3.79 22.38
CA LEU A 40 9.61 -5.13 21.79
C LEU A 40 8.35 -5.30 20.96
N ASP A 41 7.27 -4.57 21.27
CA ASP A 41 6.00 -4.71 20.56
C ASP A 41 6.08 -4.11 19.14
N LYS A 42 7.09 -3.28 18.88
CA LYS A 42 7.38 -2.72 17.55
C LYS A 42 8.18 -3.66 16.65
N ASP A 43 8.75 -4.74 17.19
CA ASP A 43 9.48 -5.72 16.38
C ASP A 43 8.48 -6.64 15.66
N PRO A 44 8.41 -6.62 14.31
CA PRO A 44 7.47 -7.45 13.55
C PRO A 44 7.64 -8.96 13.76
N TYR A 45 8.83 -9.39 14.18
CA TYR A 45 9.19 -10.80 14.35
C TYR A 45 9.04 -11.29 15.79
N PHE A 46 8.79 -10.39 16.74
CA PHE A 46 8.53 -10.72 18.12
C PHE A 46 7.15 -11.38 18.27
N PHE A 47 7.08 -12.38 19.14
CA PHE A 47 5.83 -13.02 19.53
C PHE A 47 5.93 -13.53 20.96
N LYS A 48 4.89 -13.32 21.76
CA LYS A 48 4.77 -13.86 23.11
C LYS A 48 3.71 -14.94 23.12
N ASN A 49 4.10 -16.15 23.46
CA ASN A 49 3.16 -17.26 23.56
C ASN A 49 2.24 -17.10 24.78
N HIS A 50 1.10 -17.79 24.75
CA HIS A 50 0.17 -17.91 25.88
C HIS A 50 0.81 -18.53 27.14
N VAL A 51 1.88 -19.30 27.00
CA VAL A 51 2.66 -19.89 28.11
C VAL A 51 3.66 -18.87 28.72
N GLY A 52 3.84 -17.71 28.10
CA GLY A 52 4.78 -16.67 28.54
C GLY A 52 6.20 -16.79 27.99
N SER A 53 6.48 -17.79 27.13
CA SER A 53 7.73 -17.89 26.37
C SER A 53 7.77 -16.85 25.24
N PHE A 54 8.97 -16.38 24.89
CA PHE A 54 9.20 -15.40 23.84
C PHE A 54 9.74 -16.10 22.59
N GLU A 55 9.20 -15.82 21.42
CA GLU A 55 9.60 -16.46 20.17
C GLU A 55 10.04 -15.45 19.12
N CYS A 56 11.08 -15.81 18.36
CA CYS A 56 11.48 -15.08 17.16
C CYS A 56 10.93 -15.79 15.92
N ARG A 57 9.92 -15.21 15.28
CA ARG A 57 9.31 -15.78 14.06
C ARG A 57 10.25 -15.77 12.85
N LEU A 58 11.29 -14.92 12.86
CA LEU A 58 12.31 -14.91 11.82
C LEU A 58 13.25 -16.11 11.90
N CYS A 59 13.63 -16.50 13.12
CA CYS A 59 14.62 -17.56 13.37
C CYS A 59 14.03 -18.88 13.86
N LEU A 60 12.74 -18.91 14.18
CA LEU A 60 12.03 -20.04 14.80
C LEU A 60 12.72 -20.51 16.09
N THR A 61 13.11 -19.55 16.93
CA THR A 61 13.78 -19.80 18.21
C THR A 61 12.91 -19.34 19.36
N VAL A 62 12.89 -20.14 20.43
CA VAL A 62 12.18 -19.85 21.69
C VAL A 62 13.20 -19.35 22.72
N HIS A 63 12.82 -18.31 23.45
CA HIS A 63 13.60 -17.61 24.47
C HIS A 63 12.84 -17.62 25.79
N GLN A 64 13.57 -17.86 26.88
CA GLN A 64 13.01 -17.97 28.23
C GLN A 64 12.68 -16.61 28.85
N ASN A 65 13.37 -15.55 28.40
CA ASN A 65 13.18 -14.19 28.90
C ASN A 65 13.37 -13.18 27.76
N ASP A 66 12.81 -11.99 27.92
CA ASP A 66 12.94 -10.90 26.93
C ASP A 66 14.41 -10.49 26.71
N GLY A 67 15.27 -10.58 27.72
CA GLY A 67 16.70 -10.30 27.61
C GLY A 67 17.43 -11.29 26.70
N SER A 68 17.05 -12.57 26.73
CA SER A 68 17.57 -13.59 25.81
C SER A 68 17.08 -13.35 24.39
N TYR A 69 15.85 -12.85 24.22
CA TYR A 69 15.32 -12.43 22.92
C TYR A 69 16.09 -11.21 22.39
N LEU A 70 16.31 -10.17 23.20
CA LEU A 70 17.08 -8.97 22.83
C LEU A 70 18.53 -9.30 22.47
N ALA A 71 19.19 -10.19 23.22
CA ALA A 71 20.52 -10.66 22.88
C ALA A 71 20.53 -11.47 21.57
N HIS A 72 19.45 -12.20 21.28
CA HIS A 72 19.30 -12.95 20.04
C HIS A 72 19.13 -12.05 18.82
N THR A 73 18.34 -10.97 18.90
CA THR A 73 18.14 -10.03 17.77
C THR A 73 19.44 -9.33 17.38
N GLN A 74 20.31 -9.05 18.36
CA GLN A 74 21.65 -8.52 18.13
C GLN A 74 22.66 -9.59 17.66
N GLY A 75 22.27 -10.87 17.67
CA GLY A 75 23.12 -11.98 17.26
C GLY A 75 23.30 -12.09 15.74
N LYS A 76 24.49 -12.53 15.32
CA LYS A 76 24.84 -12.70 13.90
C LYS A 76 23.86 -13.57 13.12
N LYS A 77 23.36 -14.66 13.73
CA LYS A 77 22.38 -15.57 13.09
C LYS A 77 21.10 -14.83 12.71
N HIS A 78 20.54 -14.05 13.63
CA HIS A 78 19.32 -13.28 13.41
C HIS A 78 19.54 -12.24 12.30
N GLN A 79 20.63 -11.49 12.38
CA GLN A 79 21.01 -10.50 11.37
C GLN A 79 21.20 -11.11 9.97
N THR A 80 21.81 -12.30 9.88
CA THR A 80 21.95 -12.99 8.59
C THR A 80 20.63 -13.50 8.03
N ASN A 81 19.71 -13.95 8.88
CA ASN A 81 18.38 -14.37 8.43
C ASN A 81 17.55 -13.18 7.96
N LEU A 82 17.69 -12.03 8.62
CA LEU A 82 17.06 -10.78 8.20
C LEU A 82 17.56 -10.36 6.81
N ALA A 83 18.88 -10.37 6.61
CA ALA A 83 19.48 -10.07 5.31
C ALA A 83 19.05 -11.06 4.21
N ARG A 84 18.95 -12.36 4.51
CA ARG A 84 18.46 -13.36 3.56
C ARG A 84 16.99 -13.16 3.18
N ARG A 85 16.14 -12.82 4.17
CA ARG A 85 14.73 -12.50 3.93
C ARG A 85 14.60 -11.26 3.06
N ALA A 86 15.34 -10.19 3.39
CA ALA A 86 15.36 -8.98 2.58
C ALA A 86 15.79 -9.26 1.13
N ALA A 87 16.84 -10.06 0.92
CA ALA A 87 17.28 -10.44 -0.42
C ALA A 87 16.25 -11.30 -1.17
N ARG A 88 15.53 -12.19 -0.49
CA ARG A 88 14.46 -12.98 -1.10
C ARG A 88 13.25 -12.11 -1.45
N GLU A 89 12.85 -11.19 -0.58
CA GLU A 89 11.74 -10.25 -0.84
C GLU A 89 12.05 -9.28 -1.98
N GLN A 90 13.31 -8.87 -2.14
CA GLN A 90 13.77 -8.11 -3.30
C GLN A 90 13.68 -8.93 -4.59
N ARG A 91 14.06 -10.21 -4.55
CA ARG A 91 13.95 -11.13 -5.71
C ARG A 91 12.52 -11.48 -6.07
N GLU A 92 11.66 -11.68 -5.07
CA GLU A 92 10.24 -12.01 -5.25
C GLU A 92 9.37 -10.78 -5.51
N GLY A 93 9.95 -9.56 -5.55
CA GLY A 93 9.23 -8.30 -5.76
C GLY A 93 8.20 -7.96 -4.67
N ARG A 94 8.11 -8.78 -3.61
CA ARG A 94 7.14 -8.64 -2.52
C ARG A 94 7.41 -7.45 -1.60
N GLN A 95 8.65 -7.00 -1.54
CA GLN A 95 9.01 -5.76 -0.84
C GLN A 95 8.32 -4.52 -1.43
N ASN A 96 7.82 -4.63 -2.66
CA ASN A 96 7.10 -3.55 -3.29
C ASN A 96 5.59 -3.64 -3.04
N ILE A 97 4.96 -4.72 -2.61
CA ILE A 97 3.48 -4.73 -2.60
C ILE A 97 2.96 -4.23 -1.25
N ASP A 98 2.44 -3.01 -1.21
CA ASP A 98 1.81 -2.41 -0.04
C ASP A 98 0.58 -3.26 0.37
N PRO A 99 0.52 -3.81 1.60
CA PRO A 99 -0.56 -4.71 2.02
C PRO A 99 -1.94 -4.05 2.06
N ALA A 100 -2.02 -2.71 2.04
CA ALA A 100 -3.29 -1.98 2.01
C ALA A 100 -3.83 -1.73 0.60
N THR A 101 -2.96 -1.63 -0.42
CA THR A 101 -3.35 -1.21 -1.78
C THR A 101 -2.94 -2.18 -2.89
N GLY A 102 -2.13 -3.20 -2.59
CA GLY A 102 -1.68 -4.18 -3.57
C GLY A 102 -0.77 -3.61 -4.66
N LEU A 103 -0.24 -2.40 -4.47
CA LEU A 103 0.58 -1.66 -5.45
C LEU A 103 2.06 -1.63 -5.05
N PRO A 104 3.00 -1.44 -6.02
CA PRO A 104 4.42 -1.33 -5.75
C PRO A 104 4.76 -0.13 -4.83
N ALA A 105 5.70 -0.27 -3.89
CA ALA A 105 5.98 0.70 -2.82
C ALA A 105 6.63 1.97 -3.36
N SER A 106 7.30 1.87 -4.51
CA SER A 106 7.74 3.01 -5.32
C SER A 106 6.57 3.86 -5.84
N VAL A 107 5.43 3.23 -6.11
CA VAL A 107 4.19 3.89 -6.52
C VAL A 107 3.47 4.42 -5.27
N ALA A 108 3.44 3.68 -4.15
CA ALA A 108 2.87 4.16 -2.90
C ALA A 108 3.61 5.38 -2.32
N ALA A 109 4.95 5.41 -2.37
CA ALA A 109 5.75 6.55 -1.90
C ALA A 109 5.56 7.79 -2.79
N SER A 110 5.40 7.62 -4.11
CA SER A 110 5.05 8.74 -5.00
C SER A 110 3.60 9.21 -4.83
N LEU A 111 2.70 8.34 -4.36
CA LEU A 111 1.32 8.68 -3.97
C LEU A 111 1.25 9.40 -2.60
N SER A 112 2.17 9.14 -1.67
CA SER A 112 2.28 9.89 -0.40
C SER A 112 2.92 11.27 -0.54
N ALA A 113 3.64 11.51 -1.64
CA ALA A 113 4.06 12.85 -2.06
C ALA A 113 2.92 13.63 -2.76
N ARG A 114 1.66 13.17 -2.67
CA ARG A 114 0.50 14.01 -2.98
C ARG A 114 0.60 15.25 -2.11
N ARG A 115 0.91 16.38 -2.75
CA ARG A 115 0.82 17.69 -2.15
C ARG A 115 -0.57 17.75 -1.51
N ASN A 116 -0.65 18.12 -0.24
CA ASN A 116 -1.92 18.19 0.48
C ASN A 116 -2.68 19.42 -0.04
N VAL A 117 -3.22 19.31 -1.25
CA VAL A 117 -3.94 20.37 -1.94
C VAL A 117 -5.40 20.23 -1.57
N VAL A 118 -5.97 21.33 -1.07
CA VAL A 118 -7.39 21.42 -0.74
C VAL A 118 -8.19 21.19 -2.03
N LYS A 119 -9.08 20.19 -2.01
CA LYS A 119 -9.89 19.87 -3.19
C LYS A 119 -10.97 20.93 -3.40
N ILE A 120 -11.04 21.46 -4.61
CA ILE A 120 -11.94 22.57 -4.97
C ILE A 120 -13.39 22.09 -5.14
N GLY A 121 -13.57 20.80 -5.45
CA GLY A 121 -14.88 20.15 -5.61
C GLY A 121 -14.97 19.36 -6.92
N ARG A 122 -16.18 19.20 -7.44
CA ARG A 122 -16.46 18.45 -8.68
C ARG A 122 -16.39 19.37 -9.91
N PRO A 123 -15.76 18.92 -11.02
CA PRO A 123 -15.71 19.70 -12.25
C PRO A 123 -17.06 19.77 -12.97
N GLY A 124 -17.22 20.78 -13.81
CA GLY A 124 -18.35 20.86 -14.74
C GLY A 124 -18.22 19.80 -15.83
N TYR A 125 -19.33 19.19 -16.25
CA TYR A 125 -19.31 18.16 -17.28
C TYR A 125 -20.50 18.25 -18.23
N LYS A 126 -20.28 17.81 -19.48
CA LYS A 126 -21.30 17.63 -20.51
C LYS A 126 -21.06 16.31 -21.23
N ILE A 127 -22.12 15.52 -21.39
CA ILE A 127 -22.07 14.21 -22.03
C ILE A 127 -22.94 14.25 -23.27
N THR A 128 -22.37 13.93 -24.42
CA THR A 128 -23.06 13.88 -25.71
C THR A 128 -23.02 12.46 -26.24
N LYS A 129 -24.18 11.92 -26.63
CA LYS A 129 -24.25 10.63 -27.34
C LYS A 129 -23.88 10.87 -28.80
N ILE A 130 -22.90 10.15 -29.29
CA ILE A 130 -22.43 10.26 -30.68
C ILE A 130 -22.70 8.97 -31.44
N ARG A 131 -22.77 9.09 -32.76
CA ARG A 131 -22.89 7.94 -33.66
C ARG A 131 -22.02 8.17 -34.89
N ASP A 132 -21.13 7.23 -35.17
CA ASP A 132 -20.31 7.29 -36.38
C ASP A 132 -21.19 7.05 -37.62
N PRO A 133 -21.22 7.98 -38.61
CA PRO A 133 -22.04 7.83 -39.81
C PRO A 133 -21.65 6.61 -40.66
N ALA A 134 -20.36 6.22 -40.70
CA ALA A 134 -19.90 5.13 -41.56
C ALA A 134 -20.16 3.75 -40.94
N THR A 135 -19.71 3.55 -39.70
CA THR A 135 -19.81 2.25 -39.02
C THR A 135 -21.12 2.06 -38.25
N ARG A 136 -21.91 3.13 -38.07
CA ARG A 136 -23.10 3.19 -37.21
C ARG A 136 -22.83 2.84 -35.74
N GLN A 137 -21.56 2.78 -35.32
CA GLN A 137 -21.17 2.59 -33.94
C GLN A 137 -21.72 3.73 -33.07
N GLN A 138 -22.21 3.37 -31.88
CA GLN A 138 -22.64 4.32 -30.87
C GLN A 138 -21.46 4.65 -29.97
N GLY A 139 -21.37 5.88 -29.51
CA GLY A 139 -20.34 6.30 -28.57
C GLY A 139 -20.82 7.40 -27.63
N LEU A 140 -19.93 7.77 -26.72
CA LEU A 140 -20.12 8.84 -25.76
C LEU A 140 -18.94 9.81 -25.87
N LEU A 141 -19.26 11.09 -25.95
CA LEU A 141 -18.31 12.19 -25.86
C LEU A 141 -18.51 12.89 -24.52
N PHE A 142 -17.46 12.89 -23.71
CA PHE A 142 -17.38 13.57 -22.43
C PHE A 142 -16.57 14.85 -22.61
N GLN A 143 -17.14 15.97 -22.20
CA GLN A 143 -16.49 17.25 -22.11
C GLN A 143 -16.48 17.64 -20.63
N LEU A 144 -15.30 17.78 -20.04
CA LEU A 144 -15.12 18.19 -18.64
C LEU A 144 -14.42 19.54 -18.61
N GLN A 145 -14.90 20.45 -17.76
CA GLN A 145 -14.36 21.79 -17.60
C GLN A 145 -13.63 21.91 -16.26
N TYR A 146 -12.37 22.34 -16.31
CA TYR A 146 -11.50 22.47 -15.15
C TYR A 146 -10.92 23.90 -15.04
N PRO A 147 -11.76 24.93 -14.76
CA PRO A 147 -11.34 26.33 -14.78
C PRO A 147 -10.15 26.64 -13.84
N ASP A 148 -9.99 25.89 -12.75
CA ASP A 148 -8.93 26.07 -11.75
C ASP A 148 -7.83 24.99 -11.82
N ALA A 149 -7.72 24.28 -12.95
CA ALA A 149 -6.61 23.34 -13.15
C ALA A 149 -5.25 24.05 -13.10
N THR A 150 -4.28 23.42 -12.44
CA THR A 150 -2.89 23.87 -12.44
C THR A 150 -2.26 23.61 -13.81
N PRO A 151 -1.46 24.54 -14.37
CA PRO A 151 -0.96 24.45 -15.74
C PRO A 151 -0.02 23.25 -16.01
N ASP A 152 0.56 22.66 -14.96
CA ASP A 152 1.50 21.53 -15.07
C ASP A 152 0.82 20.16 -14.94
N VAL A 153 -0.50 20.11 -14.68
CA VAL A 153 -1.23 18.86 -14.45
C VAL A 153 -2.24 18.64 -15.56
N SER A 154 -2.02 17.60 -16.36
CA SER A 154 -3.01 17.11 -17.32
C SER A 154 -3.96 16.09 -16.66
N PRO A 155 -5.27 16.17 -16.95
CA PRO A 155 -6.24 15.20 -16.48
C PRO A 155 -5.96 13.82 -17.06
N LYS A 156 -6.21 12.79 -16.25
CA LYS A 156 -6.07 11.38 -16.64
C LYS A 156 -7.42 10.69 -16.54
N TRP A 157 -7.66 9.73 -17.42
CA TRP A 157 -8.88 8.94 -17.41
C TRP A 157 -8.59 7.45 -17.52
N GLN A 158 -9.51 6.64 -17.00
CA GLN A 158 -9.46 5.19 -17.10
C GLN A 158 -10.88 4.62 -17.03
N VAL A 159 -11.12 3.48 -17.68
CA VAL A 159 -12.35 2.69 -17.51
C VAL A 159 -12.11 1.62 -16.46
N MET A 160 -13.05 1.52 -15.53
CA MET A 160 -12.99 0.64 -14.37
C MET A 160 -14.25 -0.24 -14.32
N ASN A 161 -14.08 -1.50 -13.90
CA ASN A 161 -15.20 -2.41 -13.69
C ASN A 161 -15.94 -2.09 -12.38
N ALA A 162 -17.21 -2.47 -12.27
CA ALA A 162 -18.05 -2.24 -11.10
C ALA A 162 -17.54 -2.90 -9.80
N PHE A 163 -16.72 -3.95 -9.88
CA PHE A 163 -16.11 -4.61 -8.72
C PHE A 163 -14.90 -3.87 -8.13
N SER A 164 -14.28 -2.98 -8.90
CA SER A 164 -13.06 -2.28 -8.49
C SER A 164 -13.38 -0.98 -7.75
N GLN A 165 -14.59 -0.45 -7.91
CA GLN A 165 -15.06 0.70 -7.13
C GLN A 165 -15.67 0.24 -5.80
N THR A 166 -15.49 1.05 -4.76
CA THR A 166 -15.92 0.77 -3.38
C THR A 166 -16.99 1.72 -2.87
N ILE A 167 -17.52 2.61 -3.73
CA ILE A 167 -18.43 3.69 -3.35
C ILE A 167 -19.89 3.21 -3.43
N GLU A 168 -20.24 2.58 -4.54
CA GLU A 168 -21.56 2.02 -4.81
C GLU A 168 -21.52 0.49 -4.73
N GLU A 169 -22.70 -0.14 -4.68
CA GLU A 169 -22.78 -1.60 -4.76
C GLU A 169 -22.36 -2.09 -6.16
N PRO A 170 -21.55 -3.15 -6.27
CA PRO A 170 -21.09 -3.65 -7.57
C PRO A 170 -22.23 -4.20 -8.43
N ASP A 171 -22.51 -3.53 -9.55
CA ASP A 171 -23.45 -3.99 -10.56
C ASP A 171 -22.74 -4.35 -11.88
N ARG A 172 -22.89 -5.61 -12.32
CA ARG A 172 -22.27 -6.14 -13.54
C ARG A 172 -22.80 -5.52 -14.83
N SER A 173 -23.98 -4.92 -14.81
CA SER A 173 -24.59 -4.27 -15.97
C SER A 173 -23.93 -2.94 -16.33
N PHE A 174 -23.06 -2.41 -15.46
CA PHE A 174 -22.41 -1.13 -15.65
C PHE A 174 -20.89 -1.21 -15.49
N GLN A 175 -20.21 -0.26 -16.12
CA GLN A 175 -18.80 0.05 -15.93
C GLN A 175 -18.69 1.54 -15.60
N TYR A 176 -17.53 1.99 -15.13
CA TYR A 176 -17.33 3.36 -14.72
C TYR A 176 -16.17 3.98 -15.49
N LEU A 177 -16.42 5.08 -16.18
CA LEU A 177 -15.37 5.91 -16.77
C LEU A 177 -14.93 6.93 -15.71
N VAL A 178 -13.71 6.78 -15.21
CA VAL A 178 -13.16 7.63 -14.16
C VAL A 178 -12.24 8.67 -14.76
N VAL A 179 -12.36 9.91 -14.31
CA VAL A 179 -11.47 11.02 -14.65
C VAL A 179 -10.91 11.63 -13.38
N ALA A 180 -9.60 11.83 -13.35
CA ALA A 180 -8.88 12.41 -12.23
C ALA A 180 -8.04 13.61 -12.71
N ALA A 181 -8.18 14.73 -12.03
CA ALA A 181 -7.40 15.94 -12.25
C ALA A 181 -7.22 16.66 -10.91
N GLU A 182 -5.99 16.98 -10.52
CA GLU A 182 -5.72 17.81 -9.33
C GLU A 182 -5.96 19.29 -9.70
N PRO A 183 -6.62 20.11 -8.86
CA PRO A 183 -7.09 19.89 -7.48
C PRO A 183 -8.55 19.41 -7.36
N TYR A 184 -9.17 18.97 -8.45
CA TYR A 184 -10.57 18.54 -8.43
C TYR A 184 -10.73 17.15 -7.82
N GLU A 185 -11.96 16.84 -7.42
CA GLU A 185 -12.33 15.48 -7.05
C GLU A 185 -12.36 14.57 -8.27
N THR A 186 -11.91 13.34 -8.09
CA THR A 186 -12.05 12.28 -9.08
C THR A 186 -13.53 12.04 -9.35
N VAL A 187 -13.95 12.10 -10.62
CA VAL A 187 -15.33 11.85 -11.04
C VAL A 187 -15.43 10.51 -11.77
N GLY A 188 -16.53 9.80 -11.56
CA GLY A 188 -16.84 8.55 -12.24
C GLY A 188 -18.19 8.65 -12.95
N PHE A 189 -18.22 8.29 -14.24
CA PHE A 189 -19.45 8.23 -15.04
C PHE A 189 -19.89 6.79 -15.22
N LYS A 190 -21.11 6.49 -14.79
CA LYS A 190 -21.74 5.19 -14.99
C LYS A 190 -22.09 5.00 -16.47
N ILE A 191 -21.46 4.02 -17.10
CA ILE A 191 -21.66 3.65 -18.50
C ILE A 191 -22.16 2.20 -18.58
N PRO A 192 -22.94 1.83 -19.61
CA PRO A 192 -23.35 0.43 -19.78
C PRO A 192 -22.14 -0.47 -19.98
N ALA A 193 -22.18 -1.69 -19.44
CA ALA A 193 -21.10 -2.68 -19.53
C ALA A 193 -20.96 -3.34 -20.92
N ARG A 194 -21.11 -2.56 -21.98
CA ARG A 194 -20.85 -2.98 -23.37
C ARG A 194 -19.36 -2.94 -23.66
N GLU A 195 -18.90 -3.75 -24.60
CA GLU A 195 -17.48 -3.76 -24.98
C GLU A 195 -17.12 -2.42 -25.62
N LEU A 196 -16.11 -1.75 -25.07
CA LEU A 196 -15.54 -0.55 -25.68
C LEU A 196 -14.55 -0.97 -26.76
N ASP A 197 -14.61 -0.29 -27.90
CA ASP A 197 -13.63 -0.47 -28.96
C ASP A 197 -12.29 0.15 -28.49
N LYS A 198 -11.26 -0.69 -28.35
CA LYS A 198 -9.93 -0.31 -27.84
C LYS A 198 -8.96 0.10 -28.95
N ARG A 199 -9.41 0.14 -30.20
CA ARG A 199 -8.57 0.60 -31.31
C ARG A 199 -8.31 2.10 -31.18
N GLU A 200 -7.09 2.52 -31.51
CA GLU A 200 -6.64 3.91 -31.36
C GLU A 200 -7.46 4.89 -32.21
N ASP A 201 -8.07 4.45 -33.31
CA ASP A 201 -8.95 5.28 -34.15
C ASP A 201 -10.35 5.52 -33.53
N ARG A 202 -10.71 4.74 -32.51
CA ARG A 202 -12.06 4.72 -31.90
C ARG A 202 -12.10 5.32 -30.50
N GLN A 203 -10.94 5.58 -29.92
CA GLN A 203 -10.79 6.31 -28.67
C GLN A 203 -10.10 7.63 -28.96
N PHE A 204 -10.65 8.71 -28.42
CA PHE A 204 -10.04 10.02 -28.55
C PHE A 204 -9.96 10.66 -27.16
N CYS A 205 -8.79 11.18 -26.81
CA CYS A 205 -8.64 12.02 -25.64
C CYS A 205 -7.83 13.26 -26.01
N PHE A 206 -8.28 14.41 -25.53
CA PHE A 206 -7.62 15.67 -25.80
C PHE A 206 -7.79 16.61 -24.61
N TRP A 207 -6.67 17.18 -24.17
CA TRP A 207 -6.63 18.21 -23.14
C TRP A 207 -6.25 19.53 -23.79
N ASP A 208 -7.14 20.50 -23.68
CA ASP A 208 -6.87 21.87 -24.09
C ASP A 208 -6.43 22.67 -22.86
N PRO A 209 -5.13 23.04 -22.75
CA PRO A 209 -4.62 23.79 -21.60
C PRO A 209 -5.13 25.25 -21.57
N ASP A 210 -5.52 25.81 -22.72
CA ASP A 210 -5.93 27.22 -22.82
C ASP A 210 -7.40 27.39 -22.41
N SER A 211 -8.29 26.55 -22.94
CA SER A 211 -9.71 26.54 -22.53
C SER A 211 -9.96 25.76 -21.24
N LYS A 212 -8.96 25.00 -20.78
CA LYS A 212 -9.04 24.08 -19.63
C LYS A 212 -10.17 23.06 -19.77
N GLU A 213 -10.40 22.60 -20.99
CA GLU A 213 -11.40 21.61 -21.32
C GLU A 213 -10.75 20.26 -21.63
N PHE A 214 -11.32 19.20 -21.06
CA PHE A 214 -10.91 17.84 -21.29
C PHE A 214 -11.98 17.08 -22.07
N TRP A 215 -11.57 16.56 -23.22
CA TRP A 215 -12.42 15.83 -24.14
C TRP A 215 -12.03 14.36 -24.12
N ILE A 216 -13.02 13.48 -23.91
CA ILE A 216 -12.84 12.03 -23.99
C ILE A 216 -13.97 11.48 -24.86
N GLN A 217 -13.61 10.74 -25.89
CA GLN A 217 -14.54 10.02 -26.74
C GLN A 217 -14.27 8.52 -26.58
N VAL A 218 -15.34 7.78 -26.30
CA VAL A 218 -15.32 6.32 -26.29
C VAL A 218 -16.42 5.80 -27.21
N MET A 219 -16.08 4.82 -28.04
CA MET A 219 -17.01 4.16 -28.94
C MET A 219 -17.27 2.74 -28.42
N PHE A 220 -18.52 2.30 -28.50
CA PHE A 220 -18.89 0.91 -28.22
C PHE A 220 -18.68 0.06 -29.47
N MET A 221 -18.33 -1.20 -29.26
CA MET A 221 -18.34 -2.18 -30.34
C MET A 221 -19.74 -2.32 -30.93
N THR A 222 -19.78 -2.63 -32.22
CA THR A 222 -21.04 -2.94 -32.90
C THR A 222 -21.59 -4.27 -32.39
N GLU A 223 -22.92 -4.42 -32.36
CA GLU A 223 -23.56 -5.69 -31.95
C GLU A 223 -23.07 -6.89 -32.79
N ARG A 224 -22.68 -6.65 -34.05
CA ARG A 224 -22.12 -7.67 -34.94
C ARG A 224 -20.73 -8.11 -34.50
N GLU A 225 -19.88 -7.17 -34.10
CA GLU A 225 -18.53 -7.46 -33.60
C GLU A 225 -18.58 -8.07 -32.20
N GLU A 226 -19.48 -7.60 -31.32
CA GLU A 226 -19.69 -8.18 -29.99
C GLU A 226 -20.06 -9.67 -30.09
N ARG A 227 -20.97 -10.05 -31.00
CA ARG A 227 -21.33 -11.46 -31.24
C ARG A 227 -20.17 -12.29 -31.78
N PHE A 228 -19.28 -11.69 -32.56
CA PHE A 228 -18.11 -12.38 -33.13
C PHE A 228 -17.02 -12.57 -32.07
N ASN A 229 -16.79 -11.60 -31.19
CA ASN A 229 -15.83 -11.68 -30.10
C ASN A 229 -16.30 -12.61 -28.97
N ALA A 230 -17.61 -12.68 -28.72
CA ALA A 230 -18.19 -13.57 -27.72
C ALA A 230 -18.13 -15.07 -28.10
N ALA A 231 -17.75 -15.41 -29.33
CA ALA A 231 -17.60 -16.78 -29.78
C ALA A 231 -16.26 -17.37 -29.31
N PRO A 232 -16.24 -18.41 -28.46
CA PRO A 232 -15.00 -19.02 -28.01
C PRO A 232 -14.24 -19.64 -29.20
N GLY A 233 -12.98 -19.24 -29.39
CA GLY A 233 -12.07 -19.81 -30.39
C GLY A 233 -11.77 -18.95 -31.62
N LEU A 234 -12.36 -17.74 -31.76
CA LEU A 234 -12.10 -16.84 -32.90
C LEU A 234 -11.23 -15.62 -32.55
N THR A 235 -10.81 -15.46 -31.30
CA THR A 235 -9.96 -14.35 -30.85
C THR A 235 -8.49 -14.60 -31.21
N ALA A 236 -8.20 -14.54 -32.51
CA ALA A 236 -6.85 -14.33 -33.01
C ALA A 236 -6.91 -13.22 -34.07
N ARG A 237 -6.96 -11.97 -33.61
CA ARG A 237 -6.48 -10.84 -34.42
C ARG A 237 -5.07 -10.52 -33.94
N ARG A 238 -4.09 -10.84 -34.80
CA ARG A 238 -2.73 -10.31 -34.75
C ARG A 238 -2.75 -8.80 -34.89
#